data_AF-A0A7C4UPS3-F1
#
_entry.id   AF-A0A7C4UPS3-F1
#
_cell.length_a   1.000
_cell.length_b   1.000
_cell.length_c   1.000
_cell.angle_alpha   90.00
_cell.angle_beta   90.00
_cell.angle_gamma   90.00
#
_symmetry.space_group_name_H-M   'P 1'
#
loop_
_entity.id
_entity.type
_entity.pdbx_description
1 polymer ?
#
loop_
_entity_poly.entity_id
_entity_poly.type
_entity_poly.pdbx_seq_one_letter_code
_entity_poly.pdbx_strand_id
1 'polypeptide(L)' 'PGDNVRIKARLIPPVAMSENLRFAIREGGKTVGAGVVTKIIE' A
#
# COMPACT_ATOMS: atom_id res chain seq x y z
N PRO A 1 10.71 -12.56 -1.61
CA PRO A 1 10.36 -11.67 -2.74
C PRO A 1 9.52 -12.42 -3.76
N GLY A 2 8.45 -11.81 -4.28
CA GLY A 2 7.54 -12.46 -5.24
C GLY A 2 6.26 -13.05 -4.63
N ASP A 3 6.13 -13.07 -3.31
CA ASP A 3 4.92 -13.56 -2.64
C ASP A 3 3.79 -12.53 -2.66
N ASN A 4 2.56 -13.02 -2.74
CA ASN A 4 1.36 -12.23 -2.50
C ASN A 4 0.98 -12.29 -1.03
N VAL A 5 0.92 -11.13 -0.37
CA VAL A 5 0.61 -11.03 1.06
C VAL A 5 -0.42 -9.93 1.33
N ARG A 6 -1.19 -10.09 2.40
CA ARG A 6 -2.08 -9.03 2.91
C ARG A 6 -1.39 -8.29 4.05
N ILE A 7 -1.41 -6.96 4.01
CA ILE A 7 -0.71 -6.10 4.97
C ILE A 7 -1.69 -5.08 5.53
N LYS A 8 -1.61 -4.83 6.85
CA LYS A 8 -2.25 -3.69 7.50
C LYS A 8 -1.22 -2.58 7.63
N ALA A 9 -1.52 -1.40 7.09
CA ALA A 9 -0.63 -0.23 7.13
C ALA A 9 -1.34 0.96 7.78
N ARG A 10 -0.55 1.86 8.38
CA ARG A 10 -0.99 3.16 8.89
C ARG A 10 -0.19 4.23 8.17
N LEU A 11 -0.87 5.23 7.61
CA LEU A 11 -0.21 6.38 7.00
C LEU A 11 0.16 7.40 8.09
N ILE A 12 1.28 8.11 7.89
CA ILE A 12 1.70 9.18 8.81
C ILE A 12 0.81 10.41 8.60
N PRO A 13 0.71 10.98 7.38
CA PRO A 13 -0.33 11.94 7.04
C PRO A 13 -1.60 11.26 6.49
N PRO A 14 -2.78 11.87 6.67
CA PRO A 14 -3.99 11.43 5.98
C PRO A 14 -3.85 11.67 4.46
N VAL A 15 -4.33 10.71 3.67
CA VAL A 15 -4.33 10.76 2.21
C VAL A 15 -5.71 10.32 1.72
N ALA A 16 -6.26 11.04 0.75
CA ALA A 16 -7.50 10.63 0.10
C ALA A 16 -7.30 9.27 -0.58
N MET A 17 -8.10 8.28 -0.19
CA MET A 17 -8.01 6.91 -0.70
C MET A 17 -9.38 6.27 -0.87
N SER A 18 -9.46 5.29 -1.77
CA SER A 18 -10.64 4.46 -2.01
C SER A 18 -10.22 2.99 -2.10
N GLU A 19 -11.16 2.07 -1.88
CA GLU A 19 -10.93 0.66 -2.18
C GLU A 19 -10.60 0.45 -3.67
N ASN A 20 -9.80 -0.56 -3.98
CA ASN A 20 -9.23 -0.85 -5.29
C ASN A 20 -8.22 0.18 -5.84
N LEU A 21 -7.87 1.22 -5.07
CA LEU A 21 -6.77 2.12 -5.40
C LEU A 21 -5.44 1.34 -5.45
N ARG A 22 -4.72 1.44 -6.57
CA ARG A 22 -3.40 0.82 -6.74
C ARG A 22 -2.30 1.75 -6.26
N PHE A 23 -1.25 1.19 -5.67
CA PHE A 23 -0.09 1.94 -5.19
C PHE A 23 1.21 1.13 -5.35
N ALA A 24 2.35 1.83 -5.24
CA ALA A 24 3.67 1.23 -5.21
C ALA A 24 4.33 1.43 -3.83
N ILE A 25 5.09 0.44 -3.39
CA ILE A 25 5.91 0.52 -2.16
C ILE A 25 7.35 0.79 -2.60
N ARG A 26 7.97 1.83 -2.03
CA ARG A 26 9.31 2.28 -2.39
C ARG A 26 10.20 2.42 -1.17
N GLU A 27 11.45 1.98 -1.30
CA GLU A 27 12.50 2.09 -0.29
C GLU A 27 13.80 2.50 -0.98
N GLY A 28 14.51 3.50 -0.44
CA GLY A 28 15.78 3.98 -1.02
C GLY A 28 15.66 4.41 -2.50
N GLY A 29 14.49 4.93 -2.92
CA GLY A 29 14.22 5.32 -4.30
C GLY A 29 13.85 4.18 -5.25
N LYS A 30 13.95 2.91 -4.84
CA LYS A 30 13.60 1.73 -5.65
C LYS A 30 12.19 1.24 -5.33
N THR A 31 11.48 0.72 -6.34
CA THR A 31 10.20 0.02 -6.13
C THR A 31 10.47 -1.39 -5.62
N VAL A 32 9.90 -1.72 -4.47
CA VAL A 32 10.08 -3.03 -3.81
C VAL A 32 8.79 -3.84 -3.77
N GLY A 33 7.65 -3.23 -4.11
CA GLY A 33 6.36 -3.90 -4.19
C GLY A 33 5.29 -3.06 -4.87
N ALA A 34 4.17 -3.72 -5.19
CA ALA A 34 2.97 -3.09 -5.70
C ALA A 34 1.77 -3.64 -4.93
N GLY A 35 0.75 -2.81 -4.74
CA GLY A 35 -0.41 -3.16 -3.92
C GLY A 35 -1.69 -2.54 -4.42
N VAL A 36 -2.78 -3.02 -3.84
CA VAL A 36 -4.12 -2.50 -4.02
C VAL A 36 -4.79 -2.38 -2.66
N VAL A 37 -5.50 -1.27 -2.40
CA VAL A 37 -6.24 -1.08 -1.16
C VAL A 37 -7.45 -2.02 -1.15
N THR A 38 -7.47 -2.97 -0.21
CA THR A 38 -8.58 -3.93 -0.10
C THR A 38 -9.68 -3.52 0.87
N LYS A 39 -9.35 -2.70 1.88
CA LYS A 39 -10.29 -2.20 2.89
C LYS A 39 -9.69 -0.99 3.61
N ILE A 40 -10.49 0.05 3.84
CA ILE A 40 -10.12 1.21 4.65
C ILE A 40 -10.52 0.96 6.11
N ILE A 41 -9.61 1.23 7.03
CA ILE A 41 -9.78 1.06 8.48
C ILE A 41 -9.21 2.29 9.19
N GLU A 42 -9.88 2.75 10.25
CA GLU A 42 -9.47 3.90 11.08
C GLU A 42 -8.78 3.44 12.38
#